data_AF-A0A7S2Y9H8-F1
#
_entry.id   AF-A0A7S2Y9H8-F1
#
_cell.length_a   1.000
_cell.length_b   1.000
_cell.length_c   1.000
_cell.angle_alpha   90.00
_cell.angle_beta   90.00
_cell.angle_gamma   90.00
#
_symmetry.space_group_name_H-M   'P 1'
#
loop_
_entity.id
_entity.type
_entity.pdbx_description
1 polymer ?
#
loop_
_entity_poly.entity_id
_entity_poly.type
_entity_poly.pdbx_seq_one_letter_code
_entity_poly.pdbx_strand_id
1 'polypeptide(L)'
;MRLVMWNVDVLSKSLIQIIARRKATGVVADSVETMRRAETRLSGHKLAMNEVEEIVQLPAFSGSKATSTENIKLPEAASQQLSSYVQALAAMYNSNPFHSFEHASHVTMSVTKLLSRIVAPDNEQATTSEASLHDHTYGITSDPLTQFAVILSALIHDADHPGVPNNQLIKEGSAMAKAYEEKSVAEQNSVDLAWQLLMDGQYADLRRAIYVNESELARFRQLIVNVVLATDIMDKELKALRNKRWELAFAEEGRQDEKALDSTNRKATIVLEHLIQASDVAHTMQVSSHTPDLLQFIHCILTNISFFSIGISTESGICASSWKCTKRMHKVGPKKTPPKVGIKVKLGFWIFMLFL
;
A
#
# COMPACT_ATOMS: atom_id res chain seq x y z
N MET A 1 -18.31 -10.28 13.49
CA MET A 1 -18.64 -8.98 14.12
C MET A 1 -17.43 -8.28 14.76
N ARG A 2 -16.59 -8.94 15.57
CA ARG A 2 -15.43 -8.29 16.21
C ARG A 2 -14.43 -7.64 15.23
N LEU A 3 -14.05 -8.34 14.16
CA LEU A 3 -13.12 -7.81 13.15
C LEU A 3 -13.72 -6.63 12.37
N VAL A 4 -15.01 -6.67 12.06
CA VAL A 4 -15.73 -5.56 11.42
C VAL A 4 -15.60 -4.30 12.28
N MET A 5 -15.94 -4.39 13.57
CA MET A 5 -15.83 -3.26 14.50
C MET A 5 -14.39 -2.73 14.59
N TRP A 6 -13.40 -3.62 14.66
CA TRP A 6 -12.00 -3.21 14.72
C TRP A 6 -11.55 -2.47 13.45
N ASN A 7 -11.90 -2.95 12.27
CA ASN A 7 -11.59 -2.26 11.00
C ASN A 7 -12.31 -0.91 10.90
N VAL A 8 -13.56 -0.82 11.36
CA VAL A 8 -14.32 0.44 11.44
C VAL A 8 -13.60 1.44 12.36
N ASP A 9 -13.10 1.00 13.50
CA ASP A 9 -12.34 1.87 14.42
C ASP A 9 -11.04 2.39 13.78
N VAL A 10 -10.30 1.52 13.07
CA VAL A 10 -9.06 1.90 12.37
C VAL A 10 -9.34 2.92 11.28
N LEU A 11 -10.31 2.66 10.40
CA LEU A 11 -10.69 3.56 9.32
C LEU A 11 -11.28 4.88 9.86
N SER A 12 -12.08 4.83 10.93
CA SER A 12 -12.64 6.03 11.57
C SER A 12 -11.53 6.95 12.10
N LYS A 13 -10.53 6.40 12.77
CA LYS A 13 -9.36 7.16 13.25
C LYS A 13 -8.62 7.82 12.10
N SER A 14 -8.44 7.11 10.99
CA SER A 14 -7.79 7.64 9.79
C SER A 14 -8.61 8.75 9.12
N LEU A 15 -9.95 8.62 9.02
CA LEU A 15 -10.83 9.69 8.52
C LEU A 15 -10.79 10.95 9.40
N ILE A 16 -10.70 10.80 10.71
CA ILE A 16 -10.56 11.94 11.63
C ILE A 16 -9.28 12.72 11.32
N GLN A 17 -8.18 12.04 10.98
CA GLN A 17 -6.93 12.71 10.55
C GLN A 17 -7.11 13.49 9.25
N ILE A 18 -7.86 12.94 8.27
CA ILE A 18 -8.19 13.65 7.03
C ILE A 18 -8.98 14.94 7.34
N ILE A 19 -10.04 14.83 8.15
CA ILE A 19 -10.87 16.00 8.53
C ILE A 19 -10.03 17.05 9.27
N ALA A 20 -9.14 16.61 10.17
CA ALA A 20 -8.22 17.49 10.88
C ALA A 20 -7.30 18.25 9.93
N ARG A 21 -6.67 17.54 8.98
CA ARG A 21 -5.79 18.14 7.98
C ARG A 21 -6.53 19.16 7.13
N ARG A 22 -7.72 18.84 6.62
CA ARG A 22 -8.53 19.76 5.80
C ARG A 22 -8.87 21.05 6.53
N LYS A 23 -9.25 20.96 7.81
CA LYS A 23 -9.53 22.15 8.63
C LYS A 23 -8.30 23.03 8.80
N ALA A 24 -7.12 22.42 8.93
CA ALA A 24 -5.86 23.13 9.13
C ALA A 24 -5.33 23.78 7.85
N THR A 25 -5.48 23.12 6.70
CA THR A 25 -4.99 23.61 5.40
C THR A 25 -6.01 24.45 4.64
N GLY A 26 -7.26 24.53 5.11
CA GLY A 26 -8.31 25.31 4.47
C GLY A 26 -8.75 24.74 3.12
N VAL A 27 -8.69 23.41 2.94
CA VAL A 27 -9.14 22.75 1.70
C VAL A 27 -10.60 23.08 1.45
N VAL A 28 -10.88 23.64 0.28
CA VAL A 28 -12.23 24.03 -0.14
C VAL A 28 -12.94 22.82 -0.75
N ALA A 29 -14.19 22.62 -0.33
CA ALA A 29 -15.05 21.59 -0.89
C ALA A 29 -15.68 22.08 -2.21
N ASP A 30 -15.70 21.22 -3.22
CA ASP A 30 -16.45 21.45 -4.44
C ASP A 30 -17.96 21.33 -4.18
N SER A 31 -18.76 21.87 -5.10
CA SER A 31 -20.22 21.73 -5.01
C SER A 31 -20.65 20.26 -5.08
N VAL A 32 -21.76 19.92 -4.43
CA VAL A 32 -22.31 18.55 -4.44
C VAL A 32 -22.55 18.05 -5.87
N GLU A 33 -23.02 18.93 -6.77
CA GLU A 33 -23.27 18.58 -8.17
C GLU A 33 -21.96 18.36 -8.94
N THR A 34 -20.92 19.16 -8.67
CA THR A 34 -19.57 18.94 -9.21
C THR A 34 -19.05 17.55 -8.81
N MET A 35 -19.12 17.24 -7.52
CA MET A 35 -18.68 15.95 -6.99
C MET A 35 -19.46 14.78 -7.58
N ARG A 36 -20.79 14.89 -7.66
CA ARG A 36 -21.65 13.84 -8.25
C ARG A 36 -21.29 13.57 -9.71
N ARG A 37 -21.00 14.61 -10.50
CA ARG A 37 -20.53 14.45 -11.89
C ARG A 37 -19.17 13.80 -11.94
N ALA A 38 -18.24 14.19 -11.07
CA ALA A 38 -16.91 13.61 -11.02
C ALA A 38 -16.93 12.12 -10.65
N GLU A 39 -17.73 11.74 -9.64
CA GLU A 39 -17.98 10.34 -9.26
C GLU A 39 -18.53 9.54 -10.45
N THR A 40 -19.54 10.07 -11.14
CA THR A 40 -20.15 9.41 -12.31
C THR A 40 -19.14 9.19 -13.45
N ARG A 41 -18.22 10.13 -13.69
CA ARG A 41 -17.17 9.97 -14.72
C ARG A 41 -16.19 8.84 -14.40
N LEU A 42 -15.92 8.60 -13.12
CA LEU A 42 -15.03 7.53 -12.66
C LEU A 42 -15.72 6.16 -12.59
N SER A 43 -17.05 6.12 -12.51
CA SER A 43 -17.83 4.87 -12.53
C SER A 43 -17.98 4.24 -13.94
N GLY A 44 -17.35 4.79 -14.97
CA GLY A 44 -17.40 4.21 -16.32
C GLY A 44 -16.71 2.84 -16.41
N HIS A 45 -17.13 2.00 -17.35
CA HIS A 45 -16.52 0.68 -17.60
C HIS A 45 -15.11 0.78 -18.21
N LYS A 46 -14.13 1.12 -17.38
CA LYS A 46 -12.70 1.01 -17.69
C LYS A 46 -12.10 -0.06 -16.80
N LEU A 47 -11.17 -0.83 -17.35
CA LEU A 47 -10.39 -1.78 -16.59
C LEU A 47 -9.48 -1.02 -15.61
N ALA A 48 -9.51 -1.38 -14.33
CA ALA A 48 -8.65 -0.78 -13.31
C ALA A 48 -7.15 -0.91 -13.68
N MET A 49 -6.76 -1.97 -14.38
CA MET A 49 -5.41 -2.14 -14.92
C MET A 49 -4.96 -0.98 -15.82
N ASN A 50 -5.89 -0.40 -16.60
CA ASN A 50 -5.60 0.73 -17.50
C ASN A 50 -5.49 2.07 -16.76
N GLU A 51 -5.86 2.11 -15.48
CA GLU A 51 -5.71 3.27 -14.62
C GLU A 51 -4.37 3.27 -13.87
N VAL A 52 -3.58 2.18 -13.89
CA VAL A 52 -2.33 2.10 -13.13
C VAL A 52 -1.29 3.11 -13.64
N GLU A 53 -0.88 4.02 -12.76
CA GLU A 53 0.08 5.07 -13.10
C GLU A 53 1.51 4.74 -12.66
N GLU A 54 2.49 5.30 -13.38
CA GLU A 54 3.90 5.20 -12.99
C GLU A 54 4.16 5.97 -11.70
N ILE A 55 3.49 7.10 -11.48
CA ILE A 55 3.67 7.95 -10.30
C ILE A 55 2.30 8.38 -9.79
N VAL A 56 2.04 8.13 -8.50
CA VAL A 56 0.91 8.74 -7.81
C VAL A 56 1.31 10.10 -7.27
N GLN A 57 0.64 11.15 -7.74
CA GLN A 57 0.95 12.52 -7.35
C GLN A 57 0.46 12.81 -5.92
N LEU A 58 1.40 13.11 -5.00
CA LEU A 58 1.10 13.48 -3.63
C LEU A 58 1.06 15.01 -3.47
N PRO A 59 0.23 15.54 -2.53
CA PRO A 59 0.18 16.97 -2.29
C PRO A 59 1.52 17.48 -1.74
N ALA A 60 1.90 18.70 -2.13
CA ALA A 60 3.10 19.34 -1.60
C ALA A 60 2.99 19.57 -0.08
N PHE A 61 4.13 19.57 0.61
CA PHE A 61 4.17 19.87 2.04
C PHE A 61 3.61 21.27 2.32
N SER A 62 2.48 21.31 3.01
CA SER A 62 2.03 22.48 3.73
C SER A 62 2.56 22.35 5.16
N GLY A 63 3.51 23.21 5.55
CA GLY A 63 4.12 23.29 6.89
C GLY A 63 3.16 23.65 8.03
N SER A 64 1.87 23.36 7.85
CA SER A 64 0.87 23.38 8.90
C SER A 64 1.19 22.29 9.92
N LYS A 65 1.42 22.71 11.17
CA LYS A 65 1.61 21.87 12.35
C LYS A 65 0.60 20.72 12.40
N ALA A 66 1.04 19.56 12.88
CA ALA A 66 0.18 18.46 13.28
C ALA A 66 -1.02 18.99 14.08
N THR A 67 -2.22 18.86 13.52
CA THR A 67 -3.42 19.44 14.10
C THR A 67 -3.98 18.46 15.12
N SER A 68 -4.18 18.93 16.36
CA SER A 68 -4.76 18.10 17.42
C SER A 68 -6.11 17.52 16.96
N THR A 69 -6.24 16.20 17.07
CA THR A 69 -7.48 15.48 16.75
C THR A 69 -8.42 15.36 17.95
N GLU A 70 -8.02 15.85 19.13
CA GLU A 70 -8.74 15.64 20.40
C GLU A 70 -10.20 16.11 20.36
N ASN A 71 -10.52 17.12 19.55
CA ASN A 71 -11.85 17.70 19.44
C ASN A 71 -12.55 17.41 18.10
N ILE A 72 -11.97 16.54 17.26
CA ILE A 72 -12.51 16.24 15.93
C ILE A 72 -13.18 14.88 15.97
N LYS A 73 -14.48 14.87 15.64
CA LYS A 73 -15.28 13.65 15.53
C LYS A 73 -15.76 13.48 14.09
N LEU A 74 -15.84 12.23 13.66
CA LEU A 74 -16.50 11.88 12.40
C LEU A 74 -18.00 12.18 12.55
N PRO A 75 -18.67 12.80 11.55
CA PRO A 75 -20.11 12.98 11.57
C PRO A 75 -20.84 11.64 11.75
N GLU A 76 -21.91 11.62 12.54
CA GLU A 76 -22.64 10.39 12.88
C GLU A 76 -23.09 9.62 11.63
N ALA A 77 -23.64 10.32 10.63
CA ALA A 77 -24.05 9.72 9.37
C ALA A 77 -22.87 9.03 8.64
N ALA A 78 -21.70 9.69 8.58
CA ALA A 78 -20.51 9.11 7.96
C ALA A 78 -19.98 7.91 8.76
N SER A 79 -20.08 7.93 10.09
CA SER A 79 -19.69 6.80 10.95
C SER A 79 -20.59 5.58 10.75
N GLN A 80 -21.91 5.79 10.70
CA GLN A 80 -22.89 4.73 10.42
C GLN A 80 -22.72 4.14 9.01
N GLN A 81 -22.48 5.00 8.02
CA GLN A 81 -22.20 4.58 6.65
C GLN A 81 -20.88 3.81 6.53
N LEU A 82 -19.83 4.23 7.24
CA LEU A 82 -18.58 3.47 7.32
C LEU A 82 -18.80 2.07 7.91
N SER A 83 -19.52 1.96 9.02
CA SER A 83 -19.84 0.66 9.62
C SER A 83 -20.61 -0.24 8.65
N SER A 84 -21.59 0.32 7.95
CA SER A 84 -22.40 -0.40 6.97
C SER A 84 -21.56 -0.85 5.76
N TYR A 85 -20.66 0.02 5.29
CA TYR A 85 -19.75 -0.27 4.18
C TYR A 85 -18.77 -1.40 4.53
N VAL A 86 -18.13 -1.35 5.69
CA VAL A 86 -17.21 -2.41 6.15
C VAL A 86 -17.96 -3.73 6.38
N GLN A 87 -19.20 -3.67 6.86
CA GLN A 87 -20.02 -4.87 7.02
C GLN A 87 -20.40 -5.50 5.66
N ALA A 88 -20.73 -4.67 4.66
CA ALA A 88 -21.00 -5.14 3.31
C ALA A 88 -19.74 -5.72 2.65
N LEU A 89 -18.58 -5.07 2.80
CA LEU A 89 -17.29 -5.63 2.36
C LEU A 89 -17.00 -6.98 3.01
N ALA A 90 -17.17 -7.10 4.33
CA ALA A 90 -16.97 -8.36 5.03
C ALA A 90 -17.85 -9.50 4.50
N ALA A 91 -19.06 -9.18 4.03
CA ALA A 91 -19.97 -10.14 3.42
C ALA A 91 -19.56 -10.57 2.00
N MET A 92 -18.70 -9.80 1.32
CA MET A 92 -18.13 -10.17 0.01
C MET A 92 -16.98 -11.18 0.12
N TYR A 93 -16.40 -11.36 1.30
CA TYR A 93 -15.32 -12.33 1.49
C TYR A 93 -15.88 -13.76 1.57
N ASN A 94 -15.49 -14.57 0.59
CA ASN A 94 -15.83 -15.99 0.54
C ASN A 94 -15.22 -16.76 1.72
N SER A 95 -15.84 -17.89 2.07
CA SER A 95 -15.35 -18.79 3.12
C SER A 95 -14.14 -19.60 2.65
N ASN A 96 -13.03 -18.93 2.36
CA ASN A 96 -11.76 -19.55 2.00
C ASN A 96 -10.89 -19.82 3.24
N PRO A 97 -10.01 -20.84 3.21
CA PRO A 97 -9.05 -21.07 4.30
C PRO A 97 -8.02 -19.95 4.50
N PHE A 98 -7.74 -19.17 3.45
CA PHE A 98 -6.72 -18.12 3.45
C PHE A 98 -7.31 -16.75 3.08
N HIS A 99 -7.65 -16.52 1.81
CA HIS A 99 -8.22 -15.26 1.28
C HIS A 99 -9.63 -14.99 1.85
N SER A 100 -9.66 -14.52 3.09
CA SER A 100 -10.81 -14.38 3.98
C SER A 100 -10.81 -12.98 4.60
N PHE A 101 -11.91 -12.60 5.24
CA PHE A 101 -11.97 -11.30 5.92
C PHE A 101 -10.98 -11.20 7.09
N GLU A 102 -10.65 -12.34 7.71
CA GLU A 102 -9.59 -12.48 8.70
C GLU A 102 -8.22 -12.10 8.14
N HIS A 103 -7.89 -12.61 6.95
CA HIS A 103 -6.64 -12.25 6.24
C HIS A 103 -6.61 -10.75 5.93
N ALA A 104 -7.66 -10.21 5.29
CA ALA A 104 -7.73 -8.77 4.98
C ALA A 104 -7.61 -7.89 6.23
N SER A 105 -8.20 -8.31 7.36
CA SER A 105 -8.06 -7.62 8.65
C SER A 105 -6.62 -7.66 9.19
N HIS A 106 -5.91 -8.77 8.99
CA HIS A 106 -4.50 -8.91 9.36
C HIS A 106 -3.60 -7.99 8.51
N VAL A 107 -3.80 -7.98 7.19
CA VAL A 107 -3.08 -7.07 6.28
C VAL A 107 -3.34 -5.61 6.67
N THR A 108 -4.59 -5.26 6.96
CA THR A 108 -4.98 -3.92 7.45
C THR A 108 -4.23 -3.54 8.74
N MET A 109 -4.10 -4.48 9.69
CA MET A 109 -3.31 -4.28 10.90
C MET A 109 -1.81 -4.10 10.59
N SER A 110 -1.25 -4.92 9.71
CA SER A 110 0.16 -4.84 9.31
C SER A 110 0.47 -3.49 8.68
N VAL A 111 -0.32 -3.06 7.68
CA VAL A 111 -0.20 -1.75 7.03
C VAL A 111 -0.30 -0.62 8.04
N THR A 112 -1.30 -0.65 8.92
CA THR A 112 -1.49 0.40 9.95
C THR A 112 -0.27 0.51 10.87
N LYS A 113 0.30 -0.63 11.29
CA LYS A 113 1.50 -0.65 12.14
C LYS A 113 2.74 -0.14 11.41
N LEU A 114 2.96 -0.58 10.17
CA LEU A 114 4.11 -0.16 9.38
C LEU A 114 4.02 1.35 9.06
N LEU A 115 2.84 1.87 8.70
CA LEU A 115 2.63 3.31 8.55
C LEU A 115 2.98 4.07 9.84
N SER A 116 2.54 3.59 11.01
CA SER A 116 2.85 4.27 12.28
C SER A 116 4.35 4.32 12.61
N ARG A 117 5.12 3.31 12.17
CA ARG A 117 6.58 3.26 12.34
C ARG A 117 7.33 4.14 11.35
N ILE A 118 6.79 4.32 10.14
CA ILE A 118 7.33 5.28 9.18
C ILE A 118 7.12 6.71 9.68
N VAL A 119 6.01 6.98 10.37
CA VAL A 119 5.67 8.30 10.97
C VAL A 119 6.54 8.64 12.18
N ALA A 120 6.93 7.65 12.99
CA ALA A 120 7.72 7.84 14.21
C ALA A 120 8.99 6.97 14.18
N PRO A 121 10.09 7.41 13.52
CA PRO A 121 11.37 6.73 13.66
C PRO A 121 11.81 6.76 15.14
N ASP A 122 12.31 5.64 15.66
CA ASP A 122 12.67 5.40 17.08
C ASP A 122 13.79 6.30 17.65
N ASN A 123 14.11 7.44 17.03
CA ASN A 123 15.07 8.42 17.53
C ASN A 123 14.38 9.46 18.42
N GLU A 124 14.22 9.15 19.70
CA GLU A 124 13.78 10.07 20.76
C GLU A 124 14.70 11.29 20.99
N GLN A 125 15.74 11.49 20.18
CA GLN A 125 16.80 12.49 20.38
C GLN A 125 17.05 13.43 19.19
N ALA A 126 16.29 13.33 18.09
CA ALA A 126 16.42 14.29 17.00
C ALA A 126 15.26 15.28 17.04
N THR A 127 15.58 16.57 17.15
CA THR A 127 14.69 17.69 16.84
C THR A 127 14.42 17.75 15.32
N THR A 128 13.92 16.67 14.73
CA THR A 128 13.55 16.60 13.31
C THR A 128 12.27 17.39 13.11
N SER A 129 12.35 18.45 12.31
CA SER A 129 11.18 19.26 11.95
C SER A 129 10.17 18.42 11.14
N GLU A 130 8.88 18.77 11.19
CA GLU A 130 7.84 18.10 10.39
C GLU A 130 8.17 18.11 8.89
N ALA A 131 8.89 19.13 8.40
CA ALA A 131 9.40 19.20 7.03
C ALA A 131 10.45 18.12 6.74
N SER A 132 11.35 17.85 7.68
CA SER A 132 12.34 16.77 7.56
C SER A 132 11.66 15.39 7.56
N LEU A 133 10.65 15.17 8.42
CA LEU A 133 9.86 13.93 8.41
C LEU A 133 9.07 13.75 7.11
N HIS A 134 8.48 14.83 6.58
CA HIS A 134 7.84 14.84 5.27
C HIS A 134 8.81 14.37 4.19
N ASP A 135 10.00 14.97 4.12
CA ASP A 135 10.98 14.70 3.06
C ASP A 135 11.55 13.28 3.18
N HIS A 136 11.85 12.80 4.39
CA HIS A 136 12.34 11.43 4.60
C HIS A 136 11.31 10.36 4.23
N THR A 137 10.02 10.66 4.35
CA THR A 137 8.96 9.70 4.08
C THR A 137 8.24 9.97 2.76
N TYR A 138 8.84 10.80 1.92
CA TYR A 138 8.34 11.17 0.60
C TYR A 138 6.90 11.71 0.63
N GLY A 139 6.53 12.41 1.70
CA GLY A 139 5.20 12.99 1.89
C GLY A 139 4.13 12.04 2.41
N ILE A 140 4.37 10.72 2.47
CA ILE A 140 3.39 9.70 2.88
C ILE A 140 2.85 9.98 4.30
N THR A 141 3.73 10.35 5.23
CA THR A 141 3.35 10.57 6.63
C THR A 141 2.56 11.86 6.86
N SER A 142 2.67 12.81 5.93
CA SER A 142 2.06 14.14 6.03
C SER A 142 0.67 14.23 5.40
N ASP A 143 0.25 13.19 4.67
CA ASP A 143 -0.98 13.17 3.89
C ASP A 143 -1.92 12.05 4.37
N PRO A 144 -2.86 12.37 5.27
CA PRO A 144 -3.81 11.39 5.80
C PRO A 144 -4.68 10.70 4.75
N LEU A 145 -4.93 11.35 3.59
CA LEU A 145 -5.71 10.71 2.53
C LEU A 145 -4.96 9.54 1.90
N THR A 146 -3.64 9.65 1.70
CA THR A 146 -2.80 8.54 1.25
C THR A 146 -2.80 7.39 2.26
N GLN A 147 -2.64 7.70 3.55
CA GLN A 147 -2.68 6.68 4.60
C GLN A 147 -4.02 5.95 4.65
N PHE A 148 -5.13 6.70 4.60
CA PHE A 148 -6.47 6.13 4.55
C PHE A 148 -6.66 5.22 3.34
N ALA A 149 -6.24 5.67 2.15
CA ALA A 149 -6.37 4.90 0.93
C ALA A 149 -5.62 3.57 1.03
N VAL A 150 -4.39 3.56 1.54
CA VAL A 150 -3.58 2.34 1.67
C VAL A 150 -4.16 1.39 2.72
N ILE A 151 -4.66 1.91 3.84
CA ILE A 151 -5.36 1.12 4.86
C ILE A 151 -6.64 0.51 4.27
N LEU A 152 -7.41 1.27 3.49
CA LEU A 152 -8.60 0.75 2.83
C LEU A 152 -8.25 -0.28 1.75
N SER A 153 -7.21 -0.05 0.94
CA SER A 153 -6.70 -1.02 -0.04
C SER A 153 -6.38 -2.36 0.62
N ALA A 154 -5.73 -2.35 1.79
CA ALA A 154 -5.46 -3.57 2.56
C ALA A 154 -6.74 -4.34 2.93
N LEU A 155 -7.80 -3.63 3.29
CA LEU A 155 -9.08 -4.24 3.66
C LEU A 155 -9.86 -4.80 2.45
N ILE A 156 -9.64 -4.27 1.24
CA ILE A 156 -10.41 -4.65 0.04
C ILE A 156 -9.65 -5.54 -0.94
N HIS A 157 -8.32 -5.68 -0.83
CA HIS A 157 -7.49 -6.25 -1.91
C HIS A 157 -7.89 -7.66 -2.36
N ASP A 158 -8.53 -8.42 -1.48
CA ASP A 158 -8.97 -9.81 -1.69
C ASP A 158 -10.51 -9.97 -1.67
N ALA A 159 -11.26 -8.88 -1.86
CA ALA A 159 -12.72 -8.94 -1.87
C ALA A 159 -13.25 -9.89 -2.97
N ASP A 160 -14.17 -10.78 -2.62
CA ASP A 160 -14.72 -11.82 -3.51
C ASP A 160 -13.64 -12.76 -4.12
N HIS A 161 -12.50 -12.93 -3.44
CA HIS A 161 -11.48 -13.85 -3.93
C HIS A 161 -12.02 -15.30 -3.97
N PRO A 162 -11.86 -16.06 -5.08
CA PRO A 162 -12.46 -17.39 -5.24
C PRO A 162 -11.64 -18.52 -4.59
N GLY A 163 -10.49 -18.18 -3.99
CA GLY A 163 -9.59 -19.14 -3.34
C GLY A 163 -8.69 -19.91 -4.32
N VAL A 164 -8.71 -19.54 -5.59
CA VAL A 164 -7.84 -20.09 -6.64
C VAL A 164 -7.04 -18.97 -7.30
N PRO A 165 -5.79 -19.22 -7.73
CA PRO A 165 -4.94 -18.21 -8.37
C PRO A 165 -5.44 -17.79 -9.76
N ASN A 166 -5.02 -16.60 -10.21
CA ASN A 166 -5.37 -16.02 -11.52
C ASN A 166 -5.12 -16.99 -12.70
N ASN A 167 -4.03 -17.77 -12.69
CA ASN A 167 -3.74 -18.74 -13.75
C ASN A 167 -4.80 -19.85 -13.87
N GLN A 168 -5.45 -20.23 -12.76
CA GLN A 168 -6.53 -21.21 -12.75
C GLN A 168 -7.82 -20.59 -13.28
N LEU A 169 -8.15 -19.36 -12.86
CA LEU A 169 -9.32 -18.61 -13.35
C LEU A 169 -9.30 -18.41 -14.87
N ILE A 170 -8.11 -18.16 -15.41
CA ILE A 170 -7.86 -18.03 -16.85
C ILE A 170 -8.02 -19.38 -17.55
N LYS A 171 -7.37 -20.43 -17.02
CA LYS A 171 -7.43 -21.78 -17.58
C LYS A 171 -8.86 -22.33 -17.64
N GLU A 172 -9.68 -22.04 -16.64
CA GLU A 172 -11.08 -22.45 -16.58
C GLU A 172 -12.01 -21.57 -17.45
N GLY A 173 -11.49 -20.47 -18.01
CA GLY A 173 -12.28 -19.56 -18.85
C GLY A 173 -13.42 -18.89 -18.10
N SER A 174 -13.21 -18.59 -16.81
CA SER A 174 -14.21 -17.96 -15.94
C SER A 174 -14.74 -16.64 -16.53
N ALA A 175 -15.97 -16.27 -16.18
CA ALA A 175 -16.54 -14.99 -16.62
C ALA A 175 -15.68 -13.80 -16.18
N MET A 176 -15.12 -13.87 -14.96
CA MET A 176 -14.21 -12.88 -14.40
C MET A 176 -12.93 -12.75 -15.24
N ALA A 177 -12.29 -13.87 -15.63
CA ALA A 177 -11.09 -13.83 -16.48
C ALA A 177 -11.35 -13.20 -17.85
N LYS A 178 -12.52 -13.44 -18.44
CA LYS A 178 -12.93 -12.79 -19.71
C LYS A 178 -13.19 -11.30 -19.53
N ALA A 179 -13.86 -10.91 -18.44
CA ALA A 179 -14.17 -9.51 -18.15
C ALA A 179 -12.91 -8.66 -17.94
N TYR A 180 -11.87 -9.25 -17.35
CA TYR A 180 -10.60 -8.58 -17.04
C TYR A 180 -9.46 -8.90 -18.01
N GLU A 181 -9.79 -9.41 -19.20
CA GLU A 181 -8.83 -9.68 -20.28
C GLU A 181 -7.62 -10.53 -19.81
N GLU A 182 -7.87 -11.47 -18.90
CA GLU A 182 -6.87 -12.40 -18.34
C GLU A 182 -5.70 -11.74 -17.59
N LYS A 183 -5.84 -10.47 -17.17
CA LYS A 183 -4.82 -9.71 -16.44
C LYS A 183 -5.30 -9.38 -15.03
N SER A 184 -4.47 -9.66 -14.01
CA SER A 184 -4.75 -9.34 -12.60
C SER A 184 -6.23 -9.48 -12.21
N VAL A 185 -6.77 -10.66 -12.52
CA VAL A 185 -8.21 -10.91 -12.62
C VAL A 185 -8.89 -10.71 -11.27
N ALA A 186 -8.33 -11.32 -10.21
CA ALA A 186 -8.86 -11.19 -8.85
C ALA A 186 -8.69 -9.76 -8.31
N GLU A 187 -7.54 -9.14 -8.55
CA GLU A 187 -7.22 -7.81 -8.02
C GLU A 187 -8.10 -6.72 -8.66
N GLN A 188 -8.35 -6.80 -9.96
CA GLN A 188 -9.30 -5.91 -10.64
C GLN A 188 -10.74 -6.11 -10.14
N ASN A 189 -11.17 -7.36 -9.93
CA ASN A 189 -12.48 -7.67 -9.34
C ASN A 189 -12.64 -7.04 -7.95
N SER A 190 -11.64 -7.19 -7.09
CA SER A 190 -11.61 -6.57 -5.76
C SER A 190 -11.79 -5.05 -5.81
N VAL A 191 -11.05 -4.37 -6.69
CA VAL A 191 -11.14 -2.91 -6.88
C VAL A 191 -12.54 -2.51 -7.34
N ASP A 192 -13.07 -3.19 -8.35
CA ASP A 192 -14.35 -2.84 -8.94
C ASP A 192 -15.52 -3.05 -7.98
N LEU A 193 -15.57 -4.18 -7.27
CA LEU A 193 -16.63 -4.47 -6.30
C LEU A 193 -16.64 -3.47 -5.16
N ALA A 194 -15.47 -3.21 -4.55
CA ALA A 194 -15.36 -2.25 -3.47
C ALA A 194 -15.69 -0.82 -3.93
N TRP A 195 -15.21 -0.42 -5.10
CA TRP A 195 -15.48 0.91 -5.65
C TRP A 195 -16.96 1.10 -6.00
N GLN A 196 -17.57 0.14 -6.69
CA GLN A 196 -19.00 0.18 -7.02
C GLN A 196 -19.86 0.26 -5.75
N LEU A 197 -19.55 -0.55 -4.74
CA LEU A 197 -20.21 -0.49 -3.45
C LEU A 197 -20.06 0.91 -2.83
N LEU A 198 -18.86 1.50 -2.80
CA LEU A 198 -18.65 2.82 -2.23
C LEU A 198 -19.47 3.91 -2.95
N MET A 199 -19.64 3.78 -4.27
CA MET A 199 -20.39 4.72 -5.10
C MET A 199 -21.92 4.66 -4.88
N ASP A 200 -22.45 3.64 -4.19
CA ASP A 200 -23.88 3.57 -3.87
C ASP A 200 -24.36 4.83 -3.12
N GLY A 201 -25.58 5.27 -3.42
CA GLY A 201 -26.15 6.50 -2.85
C GLY A 201 -26.21 6.52 -1.33
N GLN A 202 -26.24 5.35 -0.69
CA GLN A 202 -26.28 5.20 0.76
C GLN A 202 -24.95 5.55 1.47
N TYR A 203 -23.84 5.69 0.74
CA TYR A 203 -22.53 6.01 1.30
C TYR A 203 -22.07 7.45 1.01
N ALA A 204 -23.00 8.34 0.68
CA ALA A 204 -22.67 9.71 0.26
C ALA A 204 -21.96 10.54 1.37
N ASP A 205 -22.31 10.37 2.64
CA ASP A 205 -21.63 11.04 3.76
C ASP A 205 -20.24 10.45 4.02
N LEU A 206 -20.08 9.13 3.86
CA LEU A 206 -18.78 8.48 3.90
C LEU A 206 -17.87 9.03 2.80
N ARG A 207 -18.34 9.12 1.55
CA ARG A 207 -17.56 9.69 0.44
C ARG A 207 -17.14 11.14 0.73
N ARG A 208 -18.04 11.97 1.27
CA ARG A 208 -17.72 13.34 1.71
C ARG A 208 -16.69 13.41 2.84
N ALA A 209 -16.60 12.38 3.68
CA ALA A 209 -15.53 12.28 4.68
C ALA A 209 -14.20 11.86 4.05
N ILE A 210 -14.22 11.03 3.00
CA ILE A 210 -13.02 10.56 2.30
C ILE A 210 -12.42 11.64 1.38
N TYR A 211 -13.23 12.36 0.61
CA TYR A 211 -12.79 13.40 -0.32
C TYR A 211 -13.83 14.53 -0.44
N VAL A 212 -13.38 15.77 -0.65
CA VAL A 212 -14.26 16.95 -0.76
C VAL A 212 -14.16 17.71 -2.07
N ASN A 213 -13.20 17.39 -2.93
CA ASN A 213 -13.02 18.00 -4.25
C ASN A 213 -12.57 16.97 -5.30
N GLU A 214 -12.62 17.34 -6.58
CA GLU A 214 -12.29 16.42 -7.68
C GLU A 214 -10.83 15.92 -7.62
N SER A 215 -9.90 16.74 -7.12
CA SER A 215 -8.48 16.37 -7.01
C SER A 215 -8.26 15.27 -5.95
N GLU A 216 -8.89 15.40 -4.78
CA GLU A 216 -8.85 14.36 -3.74
C GLU A 216 -9.53 13.07 -4.21
N LEU A 217 -10.66 13.17 -4.92
CA LEU A 217 -11.36 12.01 -5.49
C LEU A 217 -10.47 11.26 -6.50
N ALA A 218 -9.91 11.97 -7.48
CA ALA A 218 -9.05 11.36 -8.49
C ALA A 218 -7.82 10.70 -7.86
N ARG A 219 -7.18 11.39 -6.90
CA ARG A 219 -6.03 10.85 -6.18
C ARG A 219 -6.38 9.65 -5.31
N PHE A 220 -7.52 9.68 -4.63
CA PHE A 220 -8.02 8.56 -3.85
C PHE A 220 -8.24 7.32 -4.73
N ARG A 221 -8.90 7.47 -5.89
CA ARG A 221 -9.06 6.37 -6.87
C ARG A 221 -7.70 5.84 -7.33
N GLN A 222 -6.79 6.73 -7.70
CA GLN A 222 -5.46 6.36 -8.18
C GLN A 222 -4.68 5.55 -7.13
N LEU A 223 -4.72 5.97 -5.87
CA LEU A 223 -4.09 5.25 -4.76
C LEU A 223 -4.69 3.86 -4.59
N ILE A 224 -6.02 3.74 -4.60
CA ILE A 224 -6.68 2.43 -4.47
C ILE A 224 -6.25 1.48 -5.60
N VAL A 225 -6.31 1.94 -6.85
CA VAL A 225 -5.92 1.17 -8.03
C VAL A 225 -4.46 0.74 -7.93
N ASN A 226 -3.52 1.66 -7.77
CA ASN A 226 -2.09 1.33 -7.74
C ASN A 226 -1.75 0.36 -6.61
N VAL A 227 -2.31 0.57 -5.41
CA VAL A 227 -1.97 -0.24 -4.23
C VAL A 227 -2.58 -1.64 -4.34
N VAL A 228 -3.86 -1.77 -4.74
CA VAL A 228 -4.47 -3.11 -4.87
C VAL A 228 -3.85 -3.88 -6.02
N LEU A 229 -3.67 -3.28 -7.20
CA LEU A 229 -3.06 -4.00 -8.33
C LEU A 229 -1.60 -4.40 -8.04
N ALA A 230 -0.90 -3.69 -7.15
CA ALA A 230 0.45 -4.08 -6.74
C ALA A 230 0.51 -5.42 -5.98
N THR A 231 -0.60 -5.95 -5.45
CA THR A 231 -0.60 -7.29 -4.82
C THR A 231 -0.45 -8.41 -5.85
N ASP A 232 -0.79 -8.18 -7.13
CA ASP A 232 -0.44 -9.10 -8.21
C ASP A 232 1.05 -8.97 -8.58
N ILE A 233 1.87 -9.73 -7.86
CA ILE A 233 3.31 -9.79 -8.11
C ILE A 233 3.66 -10.63 -9.36
N MET A 234 2.72 -11.45 -9.84
CA MET A 234 2.95 -12.44 -10.91
C MET A 234 2.60 -11.90 -12.30
N ASP A 235 1.75 -10.89 -12.39
CA ASP A 235 1.46 -10.21 -13.66
C ASP A 235 2.74 -9.62 -14.28
N LYS A 236 2.94 -9.91 -15.57
CA LYS A 236 4.17 -9.57 -16.28
C LYS A 236 4.26 -8.09 -16.61
N GLU A 237 3.14 -7.45 -16.92
CA GLU A 237 3.08 -6.03 -17.27
C GLU A 237 3.30 -5.17 -16.02
N LEU A 238 2.62 -5.49 -14.92
CA LEU A 238 2.84 -4.83 -13.64
C LEU A 238 4.26 -5.05 -13.12
N LYS A 239 4.81 -6.26 -13.27
CA LYS A 239 6.21 -6.54 -12.91
C LYS A 239 7.19 -5.70 -13.73
N ALA A 240 6.97 -5.59 -15.05
CA ALA A 240 7.80 -4.75 -15.90
C ALA A 240 7.70 -3.27 -15.51
N LEU A 241 6.49 -2.79 -15.18
CA LEU A 241 6.26 -1.42 -14.71
C LEU A 241 7.00 -1.15 -13.39
N ARG A 242 6.89 -2.05 -12.41
CA ARG A 242 7.59 -1.94 -11.12
C ARG A 242 9.10 -1.92 -11.28
N ASN A 243 9.65 -2.82 -12.12
CA ASN A 243 11.08 -2.86 -12.40
C ASN A 243 11.57 -1.56 -13.06
N LYS A 244 10.85 -1.07 -14.07
CA LYS A 244 11.14 0.20 -14.73
C LYS A 244 11.10 1.35 -13.72
N ARG A 245 10.07 1.41 -12.87
CA ARG A 245 9.95 2.43 -11.81
C ARG A 245 11.13 2.39 -10.85
N TRP A 246 11.55 1.19 -10.43
CA TRP A 246 12.72 1.00 -9.57
C TRP A 246 14.00 1.52 -10.21
N GLU A 247 14.26 1.12 -11.45
CA GLU A 247 15.42 1.58 -12.22
C GLU A 247 15.45 3.11 -12.33
N LEU A 248 14.30 3.72 -12.63
CA LEU A 248 14.17 5.18 -12.72
C LEU A 248 14.30 5.91 -11.37
N ALA A 249 13.97 5.28 -10.25
CA ALA A 249 14.08 5.90 -8.92
C ALA A 249 15.53 5.94 -8.40
N PHE A 250 16.39 5.05 -8.89
CA PHE A 250 17.75 4.84 -8.39
C PHE A 250 18.85 4.87 -9.46
N ALA A 251 18.55 5.32 -10.68
CA ALA A 251 19.56 5.53 -11.71
C ALA A 251 20.61 6.57 -11.24
N GLU A 252 21.90 6.24 -11.40
CA GLU A 252 23.03 7.09 -10.95
C GLU A 252 23.18 8.39 -11.78
N GLU A 253 22.49 8.50 -12.92
CA GLU A 253 22.46 9.70 -13.76
C GLU A 253 21.15 10.46 -13.57
N GLY A 254 21.20 11.55 -12.83
CA GLY A 254 20.07 12.46 -12.69
C GLY A 254 19.60 12.94 -14.05
N ARG A 255 18.35 12.66 -14.41
CA ARG A 255 17.70 13.28 -15.56
C ARG A 255 17.65 14.78 -15.31
N GLN A 256 18.37 15.55 -16.14
CA GLN A 256 18.51 17.01 -16.01
C GLN A 256 17.16 17.75 -16.10
N ASP A 257 16.11 17.08 -16.59
CA ASP A 257 14.76 17.64 -16.80
C ASP A 257 13.67 17.08 -15.86
N GLU A 258 13.99 16.17 -14.93
CA GLU A 258 12.96 15.58 -14.05
C GLU A 258 12.66 16.50 -12.86
N LYS A 259 11.38 16.84 -12.66
CA LYS A 259 10.96 17.65 -11.50
C LYS A 259 11.27 16.88 -10.22
N ALA A 260 11.88 17.54 -9.25
CA ALA A 260 12.20 16.94 -7.94
C ALA A 260 10.97 16.30 -7.28
N LEU A 261 9.79 16.90 -7.45
CA LEU A 261 8.52 16.34 -6.94
C LEU A 261 8.15 15.01 -7.58
N ASP A 262 8.37 14.82 -8.88
CA ASP A 262 8.09 13.56 -9.57
C ASP A 262 9.04 12.45 -9.08
N SER A 263 10.31 12.77 -8.83
CA SER A 263 11.26 11.83 -8.20
C SER A 263 10.80 11.39 -6.81
N THR A 264 10.36 12.34 -5.98
CA THR A 264 9.81 12.07 -4.65
C THR A 264 8.54 11.23 -4.73
N ASN A 265 7.59 11.60 -5.59
CA ASN A 265 6.33 10.88 -5.75
C ASN A 265 6.54 9.47 -6.33
N ARG A 266 7.54 9.27 -7.19
CA ARG A 266 7.95 7.93 -7.65
C ARG A 266 8.40 7.06 -6.48
N LYS A 267 9.30 7.58 -5.64
CA LYS A 267 9.78 6.86 -4.45
C LYS A 267 8.65 6.58 -3.47
N ALA A 268 7.74 7.54 -3.26
CA ALA A 268 6.55 7.34 -2.46
C ALA A 268 5.69 6.20 -3.01
N THR A 269 5.41 6.20 -4.32
CA THR A 269 4.63 5.15 -4.99
C THR A 269 5.27 3.77 -4.78
N ILE A 270 6.59 3.65 -4.95
CA ILE A 270 7.33 2.41 -4.66
C ILE A 270 7.12 1.96 -3.22
N VAL A 271 7.25 2.87 -2.25
CA VAL A 271 7.08 2.56 -0.82
C VAL A 271 5.66 2.06 -0.54
N LEU A 272 4.63 2.71 -1.09
CA LEU A 272 3.23 2.31 -0.91
C LEU A 272 2.93 0.90 -1.46
N GLU A 273 3.44 0.58 -2.65
CA GLU A 273 3.27 -0.73 -3.26
C GLU A 273 4.01 -1.84 -2.48
N HIS A 274 5.24 -1.57 -2.03
CA HIS A 274 5.99 -2.54 -1.22
C HIS A 274 5.38 -2.73 0.16
N LEU A 275 4.79 -1.67 0.73
CA LEU A 275 4.13 -1.71 2.03
C LEU A 275 2.95 -2.69 2.04
N ILE A 276 2.12 -2.67 1.00
CA ILE A 276 1.00 -3.62 0.88
C ILE A 276 1.49 -5.03 0.57
N GLN A 277 2.43 -5.20 -0.36
CA GLN A 277 3.00 -6.52 -0.71
C GLN A 277 3.63 -7.21 0.49
N ALA A 278 4.40 -6.47 1.30
CA ALA A 278 5.00 -6.99 2.51
C ALA A 278 3.96 -7.33 3.59
N SER A 279 2.90 -6.52 3.68
CA SER A 279 1.83 -6.74 4.65
C SER A 279 0.99 -7.97 4.31
N ASP A 280 0.73 -8.21 3.03
CA ASP A 280 -0.04 -9.34 2.52
C ASP A 280 0.61 -10.69 2.88
N VAL A 281 1.93 -10.78 2.74
CA VAL A 281 2.68 -12.00 3.07
C VAL A 281 3.18 -12.05 4.52
N ALA A 282 2.87 -11.05 5.36
CA ALA A 282 3.42 -10.94 6.72
C ALA A 282 3.04 -12.11 7.65
N HIS A 283 1.95 -12.82 7.36
CA HIS A 283 1.52 -14.00 8.10
C HIS A 283 2.57 -15.14 8.05
N THR A 284 3.32 -15.28 6.94
CA THR A 284 4.42 -16.25 6.79
C THR A 284 5.58 -16.01 7.75
N MET A 285 5.59 -14.83 8.39
CA MET A 285 6.69 -14.33 9.19
C MET A 285 6.39 -14.36 10.69
N GLN A 286 5.19 -14.83 11.06
CA GLN A 286 4.72 -14.93 12.44
C GLN A 286 4.93 -16.34 13.03
N VAL A 287 6.09 -16.95 12.78
CA VAL A 287 6.40 -18.28 13.32
C VAL A 287 6.71 -18.21 14.82
N SER A 288 6.08 -19.13 15.55
CA SER A 288 6.04 -19.35 17.01
C SER A 288 7.21 -18.80 17.86
N SER A 289 6.85 -17.93 18.82
CA SER A 289 7.39 -17.65 20.17
C SER A 289 8.91 -17.66 20.48
N HIS A 290 9.83 -18.10 19.63
CA HIS A 290 11.23 -18.35 19.99
C HIS A 290 12.28 -17.80 19.01
N THR A 291 11.95 -16.89 18.10
CA THR A 291 12.96 -16.14 17.33
C THR A 291 12.65 -14.64 17.26
N PRO A 292 13.67 -13.76 17.34
CA PRO A 292 13.51 -12.30 17.28
C PRO A 292 13.19 -11.77 15.85
N ASP A 293 12.56 -12.58 14.99
CA ASP A 293 12.54 -12.38 13.54
C ASP A 293 11.56 -11.30 13.06
N LEU A 294 10.44 -11.07 13.76
CA LEU A 294 9.48 -10.02 13.38
C LEU A 294 10.09 -8.61 13.59
N LEU A 295 10.85 -8.40 14.67
CA LEU A 295 11.59 -7.16 14.91
C LEU A 295 12.75 -7.02 13.92
N GLN A 296 13.47 -8.12 13.62
CA GLN A 296 14.56 -8.13 12.63
C GLN A 296 14.05 -7.84 11.20
N PHE A 297 12.82 -8.27 10.87
CA PHE A 297 12.20 -8.03 9.57
C PHE A 297 11.49 -6.68 9.47
N ILE A 298 10.78 -6.23 10.51
CA ILE A 298 10.35 -4.83 10.59
C ILE A 298 11.59 -3.94 10.53
N HIS A 299 12.69 -4.31 11.19
CA HIS A 299 13.97 -3.65 11.01
C HIS A 299 14.48 -3.81 9.58
N CYS A 300 14.35 -4.92 8.88
CA CYS A 300 14.79 -5.04 7.47
C CYS A 300 13.92 -4.21 6.50
N ILE A 301 12.60 -4.20 6.67
CA ILE A 301 11.66 -3.36 5.92
C ILE A 301 11.89 -1.89 6.24
N LEU A 302 11.91 -1.51 7.51
CA LEU A 302 12.17 -0.14 7.95
C LEU A 302 13.60 0.27 7.65
N THR A 303 14.58 -0.62 7.67
CA THR A 303 15.97 -0.32 7.28
C THR A 303 16.06 -0.19 5.78
N ASN A 304 15.32 -0.97 4.97
CA ASN A 304 15.19 -0.68 3.55
C ASN A 304 14.45 0.66 3.35
N ILE A 305 13.29 0.90 3.96
CA ILE A 305 12.55 2.18 3.88
C ILE A 305 13.35 3.39 4.44
N SER A 306 14.22 3.20 5.44
CA SER A 306 15.09 4.23 6.03
C SER A 306 16.42 4.36 5.28
N PHE A 307 16.97 3.30 4.68
CA PHE A 307 18.05 3.40 3.68
C PHE A 307 17.55 4.15 2.44
N PHE A 308 16.27 4.00 2.07
CA PHE A 308 15.61 4.83 1.08
C PHE A 308 15.61 6.31 1.54
N SER A 309 15.30 6.63 2.80
CA SER A 309 15.24 8.01 3.32
C SER A 309 16.57 8.76 3.48
N ILE A 310 17.72 8.07 3.57
CA ILE A 310 19.01 8.69 3.93
C ILE A 310 20.08 8.54 2.83
N GLY A 311 19.86 7.73 1.79
CA GLY A 311 20.79 7.64 0.64
C GLY A 311 22.19 7.10 0.99
N ILE A 312 22.31 6.28 2.04
CA ILE A 312 23.61 5.72 2.45
C ILE A 312 23.89 4.42 1.69
N SER A 313 24.95 4.43 0.89
CA SER A 313 25.58 3.22 0.33
C SER A 313 26.25 2.42 1.46
N THR A 314 25.87 1.15 1.65
CA THR A 314 26.52 0.29 2.65
C THR A 314 27.88 -0.19 2.17
N GLU A 315 28.96 0.38 2.71
CA GLU A 315 30.30 -0.23 2.66
C GLU A 315 30.58 -1.21 3.81
N SER A 316 29.70 -1.36 4.81
CA SER A 316 29.95 -2.20 5.98
C SER A 316 29.14 -3.51 5.97
N GLY A 317 29.80 -4.60 5.54
CA GLY A 317 29.25 -5.95 5.44
C GLY A 317 29.04 -6.68 6.77
N ILE A 318 28.09 -6.24 7.59
CA ILE A 318 27.82 -6.88 8.90
C ILE A 318 26.62 -7.85 8.86
N CYS A 319 25.70 -7.77 7.89
CA CYS A 319 24.49 -8.60 7.91
C CYS A 319 24.62 -10.01 7.27
N ALA A 320 25.72 -10.30 6.55
CA ALA A 320 25.80 -11.49 5.70
C ALA A 320 26.23 -12.80 6.43
N SER A 321 26.57 -12.77 7.72
CA SER A 321 27.26 -13.90 8.38
C SER A 321 26.38 -14.82 9.24
N SER A 322 25.10 -14.49 9.53
CA SER A 322 24.30 -15.28 10.48
C SER A 322 23.20 -16.17 9.89
N TRP A 323 23.07 -16.28 8.56
CA TRP A 323 22.11 -17.19 7.93
C TRP A 323 22.80 -18.39 7.30
N LYS A 324 23.04 -19.44 8.10
CA LYS A 324 23.23 -20.81 7.62
C LYS A 324 22.06 -21.65 8.09
N CYS A 325 20.96 -21.63 7.34
CA CYS A 325 19.90 -22.62 7.50
C CYS A 325 20.40 -23.96 6.97
N THR A 326 20.52 -24.93 7.87
CA THR A 326 20.99 -26.30 7.64
C THR A 326 20.00 -27.10 6.78
N LYS A 327 20.22 -27.17 5.47
CA LYS A 327 19.72 -28.28 4.64
C LYS A 327 20.82 -29.32 4.44
N ARG A 328 20.67 -30.43 5.16
CA ARG A 328 21.47 -31.65 5.04
C ARG A 328 21.05 -32.36 3.75
N MET A 329 21.85 -32.26 2.68
CA MET A 329 21.82 -33.22 1.57
C MET A 329 23.23 -33.69 1.26
N HIS A 330 23.42 -35.00 1.30
CA HIS A 330 24.65 -35.71 0.95
C HIS A 330 24.90 -35.63 -0.57
N LYS A 331 26.09 -35.18 -0.99
CA LYS A 331 27.09 -35.92 -1.82
C LYS A 331 28.12 -34.99 -2.51
N VAL A 332 29.39 -35.23 -2.18
CA VAL A 332 30.62 -35.32 -3.00
C VAL A 332 31.08 -34.15 -3.92
N GLY A 333 32.34 -33.69 -3.73
CA GLY A 333 33.21 -33.19 -4.81
C GLY A 333 33.96 -31.86 -4.53
N PRO A 334 35.25 -31.69 -4.92
CA PRO A 334 36.11 -30.64 -4.39
C PRO A 334 35.94 -29.26 -5.09
N LYS A 335 36.26 -28.24 -4.29
CA LYS A 335 36.19 -26.79 -4.54
C LYS A 335 36.78 -26.36 -5.89
N LYS A 336 35.99 -25.64 -6.69
CA LYS A 336 36.47 -24.62 -7.63
C LYS A 336 35.99 -23.25 -7.15
N THR A 337 36.92 -22.32 -6.98
CA THR A 337 36.65 -20.92 -6.63
C THR A 337 35.91 -20.21 -7.78
N PRO A 338 34.75 -19.56 -7.55
CA PRO A 338 34.12 -18.74 -8.59
C PRO A 338 34.78 -17.35 -8.68
N PRO A 339 34.73 -16.70 -9.85
CA PRO A 339 35.35 -15.39 -10.07
C PRO A 339 34.58 -14.29 -9.33
N LYS A 340 35.30 -13.21 -8.98
CA LYS A 340 34.75 -12.02 -8.34
C LYS A 340 33.82 -11.28 -9.33
N VAL A 341 32.51 -11.36 -9.10
CA VAL A 341 31.50 -10.49 -9.71
C VAL A 341 30.94 -9.58 -8.62
N GLY A 342 30.83 -8.29 -8.91
CA GLY A 342 30.57 -7.20 -7.97
C GLY A 342 29.31 -7.35 -7.11
N ILE A 343 29.39 -6.81 -5.90
CA ILE A 343 28.42 -6.96 -4.80
C ILE A 343 27.10 -6.18 -5.00
N LYS A 344 26.95 -5.34 -6.02
CA LYS A 344 25.78 -4.46 -6.20
C LYS A 344 24.45 -5.16 -6.56
N VAL A 345 24.43 -6.45 -6.92
CA VAL A 345 23.22 -7.14 -7.43
C VAL A 345 22.48 -7.98 -6.36
N LYS A 346 23.02 -8.12 -5.14
CA LYS A 346 22.49 -9.11 -4.18
C LYS A 346 21.27 -8.68 -3.37
N LEU A 347 20.96 -7.40 -3.21
CA LEU A 347 19.85 -6.99 -2.32
C LEU A 347 18.47 -7.17 -2.99
N GLY A 348 18.34 -6.82 -4.28
CA GLY A 348 17.14 -7.13 -5.06
C GLY A 348 16.91 -8.63 -5.24
N PHE A 349 17.99 -9.43 -5.26
CA PHE A 349 17.92 -10.89 -5.38
C PHE A 349 17.36 -11.58 -4.13
N TRP A 350 17.46 -10.97 -2.95
CA TRP A 350 16.97 -11.56 -1.70
C TRP A 350 15.49 -11.24 -1.43
N ILE A 351 15.01 -10.06 -1.84
CA ILE A 351 13.57 -9.81 -1.94
C ILE A 351 12.97 -10.75 -2.99
N PHE A 352 13.62 -10.92 -4.14
CA PHE A 352 13.23 -11.87 -5.19
C PHE A 352 13.19 -13.35 -4.73
N MET A 353 14.03 -13.75 -3.76
CA MET A 353 14.05 -15.12 -3.19
C MET A 353 13.05 -15.35 -2.05
N LEU A 354 12.40 -14.30 -1.54
CA LEU A 354 11.24 -14.44 -0.63
C LEU A 354 9.93 -14.70 -1.40
N PHE A 355 9.93 -14.48 -2.72
CA PHE A 355 8.76 -14.58 -3.61
C PHE A 355 8.87 -15.69 -4.69
N LEU A 356 9.77 -16.67 -4.48
CA LEU A 356 9.84 -17.96 -5.18
C LEU A 356 9.95 -19.08 -4.15
#